data_AF-A0A3C0BDZ8-F1
#
_entry.id   AF-A0A3C0BDZ8-F1
#
_cell.length_a   1.000
_cell.length_b   1.000
_cell.length_c   1.000
_cell.angle_alpha   90.00
_cell.angle_beta   90.00
_cell.angle_gamma   90.00
#
_symmetry.space_group_name_H-M   'P 1'
#
loop_
_entity.id
_entity.type
_entity.pdbx_description
1 polymer ?
#
loop_
_entity_poly.entity_id
_entity_poly.type
_entity_poly.pdbx_seq_one_letter_code
_entity_poly.pdbx_strand_id
1 'polypeptide(L)'
;ANEILKDIQGNLEKINHHGKRADAIIKGMLQHSRRNTGSKEPTDINALVDEYFKLAFHGLRARDKSFNAFMETDLDESIGKINIIPQEIGRVVLNLITNAFYAVNERKKQSTAGYQPTVWLRTRP
;
A
#
# COMPACT_ATOMS: atom_id res chain seq x y z
N ALA A 1 -39.53 -26.77 -11.31
CA ALA A 1 -38.62 -27.56 -10.44
C ALA A 1 -37.15 -27.42 -10.86
N ASN A 2 -36.79 -27.66 -12.13
CA ASN A 2 -35.39 -27.57 -12.60
C ASN A 2 -34.79 -26.15 -12.60
N GLU A 3 -35.59 -25.09 -12.80
CA GLU A 3 -35.09 -23.71 -12.73
C GLU A 3 -34.71 -23.31 -11.29
N ILE A 4 -35.54 -23.66 -10.31
CA ILE A 4 -35.27 -23.38 -8.89
C ILE A 4 -33.98 -24.08 -8.43
N LEU A 5 -33.74 -25.31 -8.90
CA LEU A 5 -32.50 -26.04 -8.61
C LEU A 5 -31.26 -25.35 -9.22
N LYS A 6 -31.38 -24.83 -10.44
CA LYS A 6 -30.33 -24.02 -11.09
C LYS A 6 -30.05 -22.72 -10.32
N ASP A 7 -31.10 -22.04 -9.87
CA ASP A 7 -30.95 -20.80 -9.11
C ASP A 7 -30.32 -21.02 -7.74
N ILE A 8 -30.69 -22.10 -7.04
CA ILE A 8 -30.07 -22.49 -5.77
C ILE A 8 -28.59 -22.80 -5.99
N GLN A 9 -28.24 -23.54 -7.06
CA GLN A 9 -26.86 -23.85 -7.38
C GLN A 9 -26.04 -22.58 -7.67
N GLY A 10 -26.57 -21.67 -8.50
CA GLY A 10 -25.91 -20.39 -8.79
C GLY A 10 -25.74 -19.51 -7.55
N ASN A 11 -26.70 -19.54 -6.62
CA ASN A 11 -26.59 -18.81 -5.35
C ASN A 11 -25.52 -19.41 -4.43
N LEU A 12 -25.43 -20.74 -4.33
CA LEU A 12 -24.39 -21.42 -3.55
C LEU A 12 -22.99 -21.15 -4.08
N GLU A 13 -22.82 -21.11 -5.40
CA GLU A 13 -21.55 -20.74 -6.05
C GLU A 13 -21.14 -19.30 -5.70
N LYS A 14 -22.09 -18.36 -5.76
CA LYS A 14 -21.85 -16.96 -5.35
C LYS A 14 -21.49 -16.85 -3.87
N ILE A 15 -22.22 -17.53 -2.98
CA ILE A 15 -21.95 -17.54 -1.54
C ILE A 15 -20.55 -18.09 -1.26
N ASN A 16 -20.17 -19.21 -1.90
CA ASN A 16 -18.85 -19.81 -1.75
C ASN A 16 -17.74 -18.87 -2.26
N HIS A 17 -17.95 -18.22 -3.41
CA HIS A 17 -17.00 -17.25 -3.96
C HIS A 17 -16.78 -16.07 -3.01
N HIS A 18 -17.85 -15.50 -2.46
CA HIS A 18 -17.76 -14.40 -1.50
C HIS A 18 -17.18 -14.84 -0.16
N GLY A 19 -17.48 -16.06 0.32
CA GLY A 19 -16.91 -16.63 1.53
C GLY A 19 -15.39 -16.81 1.45
N LYS A 20 -14.89 -17.32 0.32
CA LYS A 20 -13.44 -17.44 0.05
C LYS A 20 -12.75 -16.07 -0.01
N ARG A 21 -13.41 -15.07 -0.60
CA ARG A 21 -12.90 -13.68 -0.62
C ARG A 21 -12.84 -13.09 0.79
N ALA A 22 -13.88 -13.27 1.60
CA ALA A 22 -13.91 -12.79 2.98
C ALA A 22 -12.83 -13.46 3.86
N ASP A 23 -12.64 -14.78 3.73
CA ASP A 23 -11.57 -15.52 4.43
C ASP A 23 -10.17 -14.99 4.08
N ALA A 24 -9.90 -14.72 2.81
CA ALA A 24 -8.64 -14.12 2.37
C ALA A 24 -8.42 -12.71 2.96
N ILE A 25 -9.49 -11.90 3.04
CA ILE A 25 -9.45 -10.57 3.66
C ILE A 25 -9.14 -10.67 5.16
N ILE A 26 -9.84 -11.55 5.89
CA ILE A 26 -9.64 -11.75 7.34
C ILE A 26 -8.23 -12.27 7.63
N LYS A 27 -7.72 -13.21 6.83
CA LYS A 27 -6.33 -13.68 6.95
C LYS A 27 -5.32 -12.55 6.71
N GLY A 28 -5.56 -11.71 5.71
CA GLY A 28 -4.75 -10.52 5.46
C GLY A 28 -4.77 -9.51 6.64
N MET A 29 -5.94 -9.31 7.24
CA MET A 29 -6.11 -8.48 8.43
C MET A 29 -5.38 -9.07 9.66
N LEU A 30 -5.51 -10.37 9.90
CA LEU A 30 -4.87 -11.05 11.04
C LEU A 30 -3.33 -11.06 10.92
N GLN A 31 -2.79 -11.22 9.72
CA GLN A 31 -1.34 -11.12 9.49
C GLN A 31 -0.80 -9.73 9.82
N HIS A 32 -1.58 -8.67 9.56
CA HIS A 32 -1.23 -7.30 9.95
C HIS A 32 -1.49 -6.99 11.43
N SER A 33 -2.43 -7.71 12.05
CA SER A 33 -2.80 -7.52 13.46
C SER A 33 -1.91 -8.28 14.45
N ARG A 34 -1.00 -9.15 14.01
CA ARG A 34 0.00 -9.76 14.90
C ARG A 34 0.85 -8.64 15.50
N ARG A 35 0.65 -8.38 16.81
CA ARG A 35 1.41 -7.42 17.61
C ARG A 35 2.90 -7.66 17.40
N ASN A 36 3.56 -6.74 16.71
CA ASN A 36 5.00 -6.67 16.69
C ASN A 36 5.41 -5.96 17.99
N THR A 37 6.19 -6.59 18.85
CA THR A 37 6.64 -6.03 20.14
C THR A 37 7.79 -5.04 19.93
N GLY A 38 7.65 -4.13 18.96
CA GLY A 38 8.70 -3.14 18.69
C GLY A 38 8.83 -2.16 19.87
N SER A 39 10.05 -1.92 20.31
CA SER A 39 10.35 -0.86 21.27
C SER A 39 10.48 0.48 20.53
N LYS A 40 10.09 1.57 21.20
CA LYS A 40 10.38 2.90 20.68
C LYS A 40 11.89 3.16 20.74
N GLU A 41 12.44 3.68 19.66
CA GLU A 41 13.84 4.08 19.57
C GLU A 41 14.01 5.43 18.84
N PRO A 42 15.03 6.23 19.19
CA PRO A 42 15.34 7.47 18.49
C PRO A 42 15.70 7.20 17.02
N THR A 43 14.82 7.62 16.12
CA THR A 43 14.88 7.29 14.70
C THR A 43 14.87 8.54 13.86
N ASP A 44 15.75 8.58 12.86
CA ASP A 44 15.74 9.59 11.83
C ASP A 44 14.55 9.34 10.90
N ILE A 45 13.51 10.16 11.05
CA ILE A 45 12.27 9.97 10.28
C ILE A 45 12.48 10.23 8.79
N ASN A 46 13.36 11.18 8.43
CA ASN A 46 13.62 11.52 7.04
C ASN A 46 14.30 10.34 6.33
N ALA A 47 15.31 9.76 6.96
CA ALA A 47 15.97 8.56 6.44
C ALA A 47 14.99 7.38 6.31
N LEU A 48 14.13 7.17 7.33
CA LEU A 48 13.14 6.10 7.31
C LEU A 48 12.16 6.26 6.14
N VAL A 49 11.55 7.44 5.98
CA VAL A 49 10.53 7.63 4.94
C VAL A 49 11.13 7.60 3.54
N ASP A 50 12.34 8.11 3.34
CA ASP A 50 13.05 8.06 2.05
C ASP A 50 13.38 6.62 1.64
N GLU A 51 13.85 5.78 2.58
CA GLU A 51 14.11 4.36 2.33
C GLU A 51 12.82 3.64 1.89
N TYR A 52 11.72 3.82 2.62
CA TYR A 52 10.46 3.19 2.28
C TYR A 52 9.85 3.74 0.98
N PHE A 53 10.13 5.00 0.61
CA PHE A 53 9.70 5.58 -0.65
C PHE A 53 10.37 4.89 -1.84
N LYS A 54 11.69 4.70 -1.76
CA LYS A 54 12.47 3.94 -2.75
C LYS A 54 12.06 2.48 -2.79
N LEU A 55 11.84 1.86 -1.63
CA LEU A 55 11.41 0.47 -1.53
C LEU A 55 10.07 0.23 -2.23
N ALA A 56 9.08 1.09 -2.00
CA ALA A 56 7.78 1.00 -2.65
C ALA A 56 7.89 1.15 -4.17
N PHE A 57 8.68 2.11 -4.65
CA PHE A 57 8.90 2.34 -6.08
C PHE A 57 9.53 1.12 -6.76
N HIS A 58 10.62 0.60 -6.19
CA HIS A 58 11.29 -0.59 -6.73
C HIS A 58 10.41 -1.83 -6.62
N GLY A 59 9.65 -1.98 -5.54
CA GLY A 59 8.70 -3.08 -5.36
C GLY A 59 7.63 -3.11 -6.45
N LEU A 60 7.09 -1.95 -6.83
CA LEU A 60 6.11 -1.87 -7.92
C LEU A 60 6.76 -2.10 -9.30
N ARG A 61 7.94 -1.50 -9.54
CA ARG A 61 8.67 -1.65 -10.80
C ARG A 61 9.21 -3.07 -11.04
N ALA A 62 9.51 -3.82 -9.98
CA ALA A 62 9.89 -5.23 -10.07
C ALA A 62 8.72 -6.12 -10.52
N ARG A 63 7.49 -5.76 -10.13
CA ARG A 63 6.26 -6.45 -10.57
C ARG A 63 5.82 -6.02 -11.97
N ASP A 64 5.97 -4.75 -12.30
CA ASP A 64 5.63 -4.17 -13.59
C ASP A 64 6.76 -3.26 -14.08
N LYS A 65 7.56 -3.77 -15.03
CA LYS A 65 8.70 -3.03 -15.59
C LYS A 65 8.29 -1.78 -16.40
N SER A 66 7.03 -1.69 -16.80
CA SER A 66 6.49 -0.53 -17.54
C SER A 66 6.07 0.61 -16.61
N PHE A 67 5.93 0.32 -15.31
CA PHE A 67 5.63 1.34 -14.31
C PHE A 67 6.76 2.37 -14.24
N ASN A 68 6.37 3.64 -14.34
CA ASN A 68 7.25 4.78 -14.12
C ASN A 68 6.45 5.94 -13.52
N ALA A 69 6.98 6.52 -12.45
CA ALA A 69 6.44 7.69 -11.79
C ALA A 69 7.60 8.56 -11.29
N PHE A 70 7.38 9.86 -11.23
CA PHE A 70 8.31 10.81 -10.63
C PHE A 70 8.19 10.73 -9.11
N MET A 71 9.34 10.75 -8.45
CA MET A 71 9.46 10.76 -7.00
C MET A 71 10.04 12.10 -6.60
N GLU A 72 9.28 12.86 -5.83
CA GLU A 72 9.68 14.18 -5.37
C GLU A 72 9.69 14.18 -3.83
N THR A 73 10.74 14.74 -3.24
CA THR A 73 10.95 14.74 -1.79
C THR A 73 11.24 16.14 -1.29
N ASP A 74 10.64 16.48 -0.16
CA ASP A 74 10.80 17.76 0.53
C ASP A 74 10.89 17.44 2.03
N LEU A 75 12.08 17.05 2.47
CA LEU A 75 12.32 16.53 3.81
C LEU A 75 12.89 17.63 4.69
N ASP A 76 12.22 17.93 5.80
CA ASP A 76 12.65 18.97 6.73
C ASP A 76 13.75 18.42 7.66
N GLU A 77 14.98 18.89 7.46
CA GLU A 77 16.16 18.48 8.23
C GLU A 77 16.09 18.88 9.72
N SER A 78 15.22 19.84 10.09
CA SER A 78 15.11 20.33 11.47
C SER A 78 14.41 19.35 12.42
N ILE A 79 13.73 18.32 11.89
CA ILE A 79 12.98 17.34 12.70
C ILE A 79 13.90 16.49 13.58
N GLY A 80 15.12 16.20 13.10
CA GLY A 80 16.08 15.34 13.80
C GLY A 80 15.53 13.94 14.07
N LYS A 81 15.90 13.35 15.22
CA LYS A 81 15.46 12.02 15.63
C LYS A 81 14.20 12.09 16.48
N ILE A 82 13.21 11.26 16.17
CA ILE A 82 11.97 11.11 16.93
C ILE A 82 11.86 9.71 17.54
N ASN A 83 11.23 9.61 18.71
CA ASN A 83 11.12 8.34 19.43
C ASN A 83 9.87 7.55 18.98
N ILE A 84 10.06 6.64 18.02
CA ILE A 84 9.00 5.86 17.35
C ILE A 84 9.36 4.37 17.29
N ILE A 85 8.42 3.52 16.86
CA ILE A 85 8.71 2.12 16.52
C ILE A 85 8.96 2.05 15.00
N PRO A 86 10.20 1.97 14.52
CA PRO A 86 10.52 2.18 13.09
C PRO A 86 9.85 1.17 12.18
N GLN A 87 9.70 -0.07 12.64
CA GLN A 87 9.09 -1.14 11.86
C GLN A 87 7.59 -0.91 11.66
N GLU A 88 6.89 -0.34 12.64
CA GLU A 88 5.47 -0.03 12.52
C GLU A 88 5.25 1.19 11.63
N ILE A 89 6.00 2.27 11.86
CA ILE A 89 5.95 3.47 11.02
C ILE A 89 6.34 3.13 9.58
N GLY A 90 7.39 2.33 9.39
CA GLY A 90 7.82 1.84 8.08
C GLY A 90 6.71 1.11 7.32
N ARG A 91 5.96 0.21 7.99
CA ARG A 91 4.81 -0.48 7.39
C ARG A 91 3.72 0.51 6.94
N VAL A 92 3.42 1.51 7.76
CA VAL A 92 2.42 2.54 7.42
C VAL A 92 2.89 3.33 6.21
N VAL A 93 4.12 3.82 6.22
CA VAL A 93 4.72 4.59 5.13
C VAL A 93 4.73 3.79 3.83
N LEU A 94 5.22 2.54 3.88
CA LEU A 94 5.25 1.64 2.72
C LEU A 94 3.86 1.46 2.10
N ASN A 95 2.85 1.22 2.92
CA ASN A 95 1.48 0.99 2.46
C ASN A 95 0.89 2.25 1.82
N LEU A 96 1.06 3.42 2.45
CA LEU A 96 0.57 4.68 1.92
C LEU A 96 1.23 5.03 0.58
N ILE A 97 2.55 4.87 0.49
CA ILE A 97 3.30 5.15 -0.73
C ILE A 97 2.93 4.16 -1.85
N THR A 98 2.77 2.88 -1.52
CA THR A 98 2.34 1.86 -2.49
C THR A 98 0.96 2.20 -3.08
N ASN A 99 0.04 2.63 -2.23
CA ASN A 99 -1.28 3.08 -2.67
C ASN A 99 -1.22 4.35 -3.53
N ALA A 100 -0.32 5.29 -3.18
CA ALA A 100 -0.11 6.49 -3.98
C ALA A 100 0.42 6.13 -5.38
N PHE A 101 1.43 5.26 -5.48
CA PHE A 101 1.95 4.80 -6.76
C PHE A 101 0.90 4.04 -7.59
N TYR A 102 0.09 3.21 -6.95
CA TYR A 102 -1.05 2.58 -7.61
C TYR A 102 -2.02 3.61 -8.20
N ALA A 103 -2.44 4.60 -7.40
CA ALA A 103 -3.40 5.62 -7.82
C ALA A 103 -2.90 6.46 -9.01
N VAL A 104 -1.64 6.90 -8.98
CA VAL A 104 -1.05 7.67 -10.10
C VAL A 104 -0.88 6.79 -11.34
N ASN A 105 -0.57 5.50 -11.17
CA ASN A 105 -0.47 4.58 -12.31
C ASN A 105 -1.85 4.33 -12.95
N GLU A 106 -2.89 4.11 -12.15
CA GLU A 106 -4.25 3.93 -12.66
C GLU A 106 -4.77 5.19 -13.35
N ARG A 107 -4.48 6.38 -12.80
CA ARG A 107 -4.82 7.65 -13.46
C ARG A 107 -4.16 7.79 -14.84
N LYS A 108 -2.89 7.36 -14.98
CA LYS A 108 -2.21 7.34 -16.28
C LYS A 108 -2.91 6.46 -17.31
N LYS A 109 -3.39 5.28 -16.90
CA LYS A 109 -4.09 4.34 -17.78
C LYS A 109 -5.44 4.86 -18.25
N GLN A 110 -6.06 5.77 -17.51
CA GLN A 110 -7.31 6.42 -17.87
C GLN A 110 -7.13 7.56 -18.91
N SER A 111 -5.96 7.62 -19.58
CA SER A 111 -5.69 8.45 -20.76
C SER A 111 -5.91 9.95 -20.56
N THR A 112 -5.47 10.50 -19.43
CA THR A 112 -5.37 11.96 -19.32
C THR A 112 -4.15 12.43 -20.12
N ALA A 113 -4.37 12.99 -21.31
CA ALA A 113 -3.29 13.51 -22.15
C ALA A 113 -2.42 14.51 -21.35
N GLY A 114 -1.10 14.30 -21.37
CA GLY A 114 -0.14 15.13 -20.63
C GLY A 114 -0.01 14.83 -19.13
N TYR A 115 -0.67 13.79 -18.60
CA TYR A 115 -0.50 13.43 -17.19
C TYR A 115 0.84 12.72 -16.94
N GLN A 116 1.60 13.29 -16.02
CA GLN A 116 2.84 12.75 -15.50
C GLN A 116 2.56 12.17 -14.11
N PRO A 117 2.66 10.84 -13.92
CA PRO A 117 2.49 10.23 -12.61
C PRO A 117 3.59 10.73 -11.68
N THR A 118 3.21 11.38 -10.58
CA THR A 118 4.15 11.95 -9.61
C THR A 118 3.62 11.70 -8.20
N VAL A 119 4.50 11.27 -7.29
CA VAL A 119 4.22 11.16 -5.86
C VAL A 119 5.19 12.10 -5.14
N TRP A 120 4.65 12.93 -4.25
CA TRP A 120 5.43 13.82 -3.38
C TRP A 120 5.46 13.28 -1.96
N LEU A 121 6.64 13.31 -1.34
CA LEU A 121 6.86 12.99 0.06
C LEU A 121 7.40 14.22 0.79
N ARG A 122 6.70 14.66 1.83
CA ARG A 122 7.12 15.80 2.65
C ARG A 122 7.08 15.45 4.13
N THR A 123 8.12 15.82 4.87
CA THR A 123 8.12 15.81 6.34
C THR A 123 8.03 17.24 6.87
N ARG A 124 7.44 17.41 8.06
CA ARG A 124 7.33 18.69 8.77
C ARG A 124 7.44 18.46 10.27
N PRO A 125 8.02 19.40 11.05
CA PRO A 125 8.10 19.34 12.50
C PRO A 125 6.73 19.46 13.20
#